data_AF-A0A257R728-F1
#
_entry.id   AF-A0A257R728-F1
#
_cell.length_a   1.000
_cell.length_b   1.000
_cell.length_c   1.000
_cell.angle_alpha   90.00
_cell.angle_beta   90.00
_cell.angle_gamma   90.00
#
_symmetry.space_group_name_H-M   'P 1'
#
loop_
_entity.id
_entity.type
_entity.pdbx_description
1 polymer ?
#
loop_
_entity_poly.entity_id
_entity_poly.type
_entity_poly.pdbx_seq_one_letter_code
_entity_poly.pdbx_strand_id
1 'polypeptide(L)' 'MRRFLLEIVSDAAGRSDGMALLSVLGVLSYIFLGVFAVVVRGQRFEPDAYGMGLGSAIAAGAFGMGLKARLAGGARCQP' A
#
# COMPACT_ATOMS: atom_id res chain seq x y z
N MET A 1 -10.64 -16.51 -8.00
CA MET A 1 -9.40 -15.70 -7.98
C MET A 1 -9.40 -14.58 -9.02
N ARG A 2 -9.65 -14.83 -10.31
CA ARG A 2 -9.66 -13.78 -11.36
C ARG A 2 -10.70 -12.66 -11.14
N ARG A 3 -11.86 -12.99 -10.56
CA ARG A 3 -12.90 -12.02 -10.19
C ARG A 3 -12.47 -11.07 -9.07
N PHE A 4 -11.72 -11.54 -8.09
CA PHE A 4 -11.28 -10.71 -6.96
C PHE A 4 -10.24 -9.65 -7.39
N LEU A 5 -9.31 -10.01 -8.30
CA LEU A 5 -8.42 -9.03 -8.93
C LEU A 5 -9.19 -8.03 -9.79
N LEU A 6 -10.19 -8.50 -10.54
CA LEU A 6 -11.05 -7.62 -11.33
C LEU A 6 -11.94 -6.73 -10.46
N GLU A 7 -12.35 -7.17 -9.28
CA GLU A 7 -13.17 -6.41 -8.34
C GLU A 7 -12.33 -5.34 -7.64
N ILE A 8 -11.09 -5.66 -7.23
CA ILE A 8 -10.12 -4.65 -6.72
C ILE A 8 -9.77 -3.61 -7.80
N VAL A 9 -9.67 -4.03 -9.07
CA VAL A 9 -9.36 -3.14 -10.21
C VAL A 9 -10.59 -2.36 -10.67
N SER A 10 -11.78 -2.96 -10.64
CA SER A 10 -13.00 -2.41 -11.26
C SER A 10 -13.89 -1.66 -10.27
N ASP A 11 -13.80 -1.91 -8.96
CA ASP A 11 -14.43 -1.05 -7.93
C ASP A 11 -13.72 0.32 -7.83
N ALA A 12 -12.53 0.44 -8.43
CA ALA A 12 -11.81 1.70 -8.64
C ALA A 12 -12.26 2.48 -9.90
N ALA A 13 -13.25 2.00 -10.65
CA ALA A 13 -13.67 2.59 -11.94
C ALA A 13 -14.61 3.80 -11.83
N GLY A 14 -14.91 4.31 -10.62
CA GLY A 14 -15.64 5.57 -10.44
C GLY A 14 -14.81 6.75 -9.94
N ARG A 15 -13.74 6.46 -9.17
CA ARG A 15 -12.73 7.41 -8.67
C ARG A 15 -11.48 6.59 -8.37
N SER A 16 -10.58 6.50 -9.34
CA SER A 16 -9.27 5.88 -9.15
C SER A 16 -8.53 6.61 -8.03
N ASP A 17 -8.54 6.03 -6.84
CA ASP A 17 -7.82 6.55 -5.70
C ASP A 17 -6.36 6.12 -5.86
N GLY A 18 -5.61 6.81 -6.72
CA GLY A 18 -4.23 6.45 -7.09
C GLY A 18 -3.29 6.26 -5.88
N MET A 19 -3.65 6.83 -4.73
CA MET A 19 -2.94 6.64 -3.47
C MET A 19 -3.16 5.24 -2.87
N ALA A 20 -4.32 4.64 -3.06
CA ALA A 20 -4.59 3.25 -2.70
C ALA A 20 -3.76 2.28 -3.53
N LEU A 21 -3.71 2.52 -4.83
CA LEU A 21 -2.93 1.73 -5.77
C LEU A 21 -1.43 1.82 -5.45
N LEU A 22 -0.92 3.01 -5.14
CA LEU A 22 0.47 3.22 -4.69
C LEU A 22 0.76 2.51 -3.36
N SER A 23 -0.17 2.53 -2.40
CA SER A 23 0.04 1.83 -1.12
C SER A 23 0.11 0.31 -1.31
N VAL A 24 -0.78 -0.25 -2.13
CA VAL A 24 -0.80 -1.70 -2.43
C VAL A 24 0.48 -2.09 -3.16
N LEU A 25 0.91 -1.28 -4.14
CA LEU A 25 2.16 -1.49 -4.85
C LEU A 25 3.36 -1.45 -3.90
N GLY A 26 3.41 -0.48 -2.99
CA GLY A 26 4.50 -0.33 -2.01
C GLY A 26 4.61 -1.54 -1.08
N VAL A 27 3.49 -2.03 -0.56
CA VAL A 27 3.47 -3.24 0.30
C VAL A 27 3.91 -4.47 -0.47
N LEU A 28 3.43 -4.66 -1.71
CA LEU A 28 3.86 -5.75 -2.58
C LEU A 28 5.36 -5.69 -2.85
N SER A 29 5.89 -4.52 -3.22
CA SER A 29 7.33 -4.32 -3.44
C SER A 29 8.16 -4.66 -2.22
N TYR A 30 7.72 -4.26 -1.02
CA TYR A 30 8.39 -4.61 0.24
C TYR A 30 8.47 -6.12 0.45
N ILE A 31 7.37 -6.84 0.19
CA ILE A 31 7.33 -8.29 0.32
C ILE A 31 8.30 -8.98 -0.64
N PHE A 32 8.30 -8.58 -1.91
CA PHE A 32 9.22 -9.14 -2.90
C PHE A 32 10.68 -8.84 -2.58
N LEU A 33 10.97 -7.67 -2.01
CA LEU A 33 12.33 -7.30 -1.61
C LEU A 33 12.85 -8.19 -0.49
N GLY A 34 11.99 -8.52 0.49
CA GLY A 34 12.32 -9.47 1.56
C GLY A 34 12.61 -10.87 1.03
N VAL A 35 11.75 -11.37 0.14
CA VAL A 35 11.96 -12.69 -0.51
C VAL A 35 13.26 -12.70 -1.32
N PHE A 36 13.53 -11.65 -2.09
CA PHE A 36 14.77 -11.52 -2.85
C PHE A 36 16.01 -11.50 -1.94
N ALA A 37 15.96 -10.76 -0.84
CA ALA A 37 17.07 -10.68 0.12
C ALA A 37 17.39 -12.05 0.74
N VAL A 38 16.38 -12.84 1.07
CA VAL A 38 16.59 -14.16 1.68
C VAL A 38 16.96 -15.21 0.64
N VAL A 39 16.20 -15.31 -0.45
CA VAL A 39 16.32 -16.40 -1.44
C VAL A 39 17.47 -16.18 -2.41
N VAL A 40 17.67 -14.94 -2.87
CA VAL A 40 18.67 -14.63 -3.90
C VAL A 40 19.97 -14.14 -3.29
N ARG A 41 19.89 -13.26 -2.28
CA ARG A 41 21.09 -12.71 -1.61
C ARG A 41 21.57 -13.57 -0.43
N GLY A 42 20.83 -14.60 -0.02
CA GLY A 42 21.21 -15.48 1.09
C GLY A 42 21.26 -14.79 2.45
N GLN A 43 20.58 -13.65 2.62
CA GLN A 43 20.53 -12.97 3.91
C GLN A 43 19.72 -13.78 4.92
N ARG A 44 20.10 -13.68 6.20
CA ARG A 44 19.33 -14.29 7.28
C ARG A 44 18.00 -13.55 7.43
N PHE A 45 16.92 -14.32 7.43
CA PHE A 45 15.59 -13.76 7.64
C PHE A 45 15.39 -13.45 9.12
N GLU A 46 15.15 -12.18 9.43
CA GLU A 46 14.86 -11.71 10.78
C GLU A 46 13.40 -11.25 10.85
N PRO A 47 12.49 -12.09 11.38
CA PRO A 47 11.05 -11.88 11.26
C PRO A 47 10.57 -10.64 12.02
N ASP A 48 11.20 -10.30 13.15
CA ASP A 48 10.81 -9.14 13.96
C ASP A 48 11.10 -7.82 13.23
N ALA A 49 12.31 -7.68 12.67
CA ALA A 49 12.71 -6.51 11.90
C ALA A 49 11.88 -6.36 10.61
N TYR A 50 11.61 -7.48 9.94
CA TYR A 50 10.76 -7.51 8.76
C TYR A 50 9.30 -7.14 9.09
N GLY A 51 8.76 -7.63 10.21
CA GLY A 51 7.43 -7.30 10.70
C GLY A 51 7.27 -5.83 11.06
N MET A 52 8.27 -5.23 11.73
CA MET A 52 8.28 -3.79 12.02
C MET A 52 8.29 -2.96 10.73
N GLY A 53 9.12 -3.33 9.75
CA GLY A 53 9.16 -2.64 8.46
C GLY A 53 7.85 -2.75 7.69
N LEU A 54 7.24 -3.93 7.65
CA LEU A 54 5.92 -4.12 7.02
C LEU A 54 4.82 -3.30 7.71
N GLY A 55 4.81 -3.27 9.05
CA GLY A 55 3.88 -2.46 9.84
C GLY A 55 4.02 -0.96 9.53
N SER A 56 5.26 -0.47 9.42
CA SER A 56 5.53 0.94 9.06
C SER A 56 5.08 1.28 7.64
N ALA A 57 5.25 0.37 6.66
CA ALA A 57 4.83 0.59 5.27
C ALA A 57 3.30 0.70 5.17
N ILE A 58 2.57 -0.16 5.89
CA ILE A 58 1.11 -0.10 5.97
C ILE A 58 0.65 1.18 6.66
N ALA A 59 1.28 1.54 7.79
CA ALA A 59 0.97 2.77 8.52
C ALA A 59 1.20 4.03 7.66
N ALA A 60 2.29 4.07 6.88
CA ALA A 60 2.57 5.16 5.95
C ALA A 60 1.52 5.28 4.84
N GLY A 61 1.07 4.14 4.29
CA GLY A 61 -0.03 4.09 3.32
C GLY A 61 -1.35 4.62 3.90
N ALA A 62 -1.72 4.15 5.08
CA ALA A 62 -2.92 4.60 5.79
C ALA A 62 -2.86 6.09 6.17
N PHE A 63 -1.70 6.57 6.63
CA PHE A 63 -1.48 7.98 6.93
C PHE A 63 -1.60 8.85 5.67
N GLY A 64 -0.99 8.42 4.56
CA GLY A 64 -1.11 9.11 3.27
C GLY A 64 -2.55 9.24 2.82
N MET A 65 -3.32 8.13 2.87
CA MET A 65 -4.75 8.13 2.55
C MET A 65 -5.57 9.04 3.48
N GLY A 66 -5.31 8.99 4.79
CA GLY A 66 -5.95 9.86 5.77
C GLY A 66 -5.64 11.35 5.55
N LEU A 67 -4.40 11.67 5.16
CA LEU A 67 -3.99 13.03 4.79
C LEU A 67 -4.70 13.50 3.52
N LYS A 68 -4.80 12.65 2.49
CA LYS A 68 -5.58 12.95 1.28
C LYS A 68 -7.05 13.19 1.59
N ALA A 69 -7.66 12.39 2.47
CA ALA A 69 -9.05 12.58 2.89
C ALA A 69 -9.26 13.92 3.60
N ARG A 70 -8.32 14.33 4.48
CA ARG A 70 -8.39 15.60 5.20
C ARG A 70 -8.20 16.81 4.28
N LEU A 71 -7.26 16.75 3.33
CA LEU A 71 -7.01 17.83 2.37
C LEU A 71 -8.10 17.91 1.28
N ALA A 72 -8.65 16.79 0.83
CA ALA A 72 -9.76 16.77 -0.13
C ALA A 72 -11.09 17.22 0.48
N GLY A 73 -11.29 17.04 1.80
CA GLY A 73 -12.45 17.56 2.54
C GLY A 73 -12.45 19.09 2.71
N GLY A 74 -11.29 19.74 2.65
CA GLY A 74 -11.17 21.19 2.75
C GLY A 74 -11.58 21.96 1.49
N ALA A 75 -11.66 21.30 0.32
CA ALA A 75 -11.95 21.94 -0.96
C ALA A 75 -13.45 22.03 -1.32
N ARG A 76 -14.37 21.56 -0.44
CA ARG A 76 -15.83 21.60 -0.68
C ARG A 76 -16.60 22.63 0.15
N CYS A 77 -15.89 23.54 0.82
CA CYS A 77 -16.52 24.70 1.46
C CYS A 77 -16.11 25.97 0.72
N GLN A 78 -16.74 26.23 -0.42
CA GLN A 78 -16.84 27.59 -0.94
C GLN A 78 -18.32 27.83 -1.32
N PRO A 79 -18.96 28.89 -0.79
CA PRO A 79 -20.35 29.23 -1.08
C PRO A 79 -20.58 29.59 -2.56
#